data_AF-A0A2J8VEB6-F1
#
_entry.id   AF-A0A2J8VEB6-F1
#
_cell.length_a   1.000
_cell.length_b   1.000
_cell.length_c   1.000
_cell.angle_alpha   90.00
_cell.angle_beta   90.00
_cell.angle_gamma   90.00
#
_symmetry.space_group_name_H-M   'P 1'
#
loop_
_entity.id
_entity.type
_entity.pdbx_description
1 polymer ?
#
loop_
_entity_poly.entity_id
_entity_poly.type
_entity_poly.pdbx_seq_one_letter_code
_entity_poly.pdbx_strand_id
1 'polypeptide(L)' 'IIPTLPSDKLSKIQTLKLAARYIDFLYQVLQSDELDSKMASCSYVAHERLSYAFSVWRMEGAWSMSASH' A
#
# COMPACT_ATOMS: atom_id res chain seq x y z
N ILE A 1 -7.60 -4.65 8.26
CA ILE A 1 -6.62 -3.90 9.07
C ILE A 1 -5.92 -2.91 8.15
N ILE A 2 -5.71 -1.66 8.58
CA ILE A 2 -4.89 -0.66 7.84
C ILE A 2 -3.44 -0.85 8.30
N PRO A 3 -2.47 -1.08 7.39
CA PRO A 3 -1.09 -1.28 7.79
C PRO A 3 -0.50 0.01 8.36
N THR A 4 -0.08 -0.05 9.63
CA THR A 4 0.62 1.01 10.37
C THR A 4 1.88 0.43 11.02
N LEU A 5 2.84 1.27 11.39
CA LEU A 5 3.92 0.86 12.27
C LEU A 5 3.41 0.75 13.72
N PRO A 6 4.01 -0.13 14.55
CA PRO A 6 3.65 -0.26 15.97
C PRO A 6 3.81 1.06 16.76
N SER A 7 4.64 1.98 16.28
CA SER A 7 4.90 3.29 16.88
C SER A 7 3.90 4.38 16.48
N ASP A 8 3.04 4.14 15.49
CA ASP A 8 2.20 5.19 14.91
C ASP A 8 1.07 5.58 15.87
N LYS A 9 1.08 6.83 16.33
CA LYS A 9 -0.05 7.44 17.03
C LYS A 9 -0.89 8.25 16.04
N LEU A 10 -1.88 7.61 15.43
CA LEU A 10 -2.80 8.25 14.49
C LEU A 10 -4.06 8.73 15.22
N SER A 11 -4.43 9.99 15.00
CA SER A 11 -5.76 10.50 15.35
C SER A 11 -6.84 9.86 14.47
N LYS A 12 -8.11 9.93 14.89
CA LYS A 12 -9.25 9.38 14.14
C LYS A 12 -9.27 9.85 12.68
N ILE A 13 -9.01 11.14 12.44
CA ILE A 13 -8.99 11.70 11.09
C ILE A 13 -7.78 11.19 10.28
N GLN A 14 -6.62 11.00 10.90
CA GLN A 14 -5.45 10.43 10.24
C GLN A 14 -5.68 8.96 9.89
N THR A 15 -6.32 8.19 10.77
CA THR A 15 -6.71 6.80 10.49
C THR A 15 -7.66 6.73 9.30
N LEU A 16 -8.67 7.60 9.22
CA LEU A 16 -9.60 7.63 8.08
C LEU A 16 -8.90 8.05 6.78
N LYS A 17 -8.03 9.06 6.81
CA LYS A 17 -7.23 9.47 5.64
C LYS A 17 -6.30 8.34 5.18
N LEU A 18 -5.69 7.62 6.12
CA LEU A 18 -4.83 6.48 5.81
C LEU A 18 -5.64 5.31 5.23
N ALA A 19 -6.84 5.07 5.75
CA ALA A 19 -7.75 4.05 5.22
C ALA A 19 -8.07 4.29 3.74
N ALA A 20 -8.44 5.54 3.38
CA ALA A 20 -8.74 5.91 2.00
C ALA A 20 -7.54 5.65 1.07
N ARG A 21 -6.36 6.13 1.44
CA ARG A 21 -5.13 5.90 0.65
C ARG A 21 -4.76 4.42 0.53
N TYR A 22 -5.04 3.63 1.57
CA TYR A 22 -4.81 2.19 1.52
C TYR A 22 -5.76 1.49 0.54
N ILE A 23 -7.02 1.92 0.48
CA ILE A 23 -7.98 1.43 -0.51
C ILE A 23 -7.50 1.75 -1.93
N ASP A 24 -7.08 3.00 -2.18
CA ASP A 24 -6.57 3.40 -3.49
C ASP A 24 -5.32 2.60 -3.92
N PHE A 25 -4.40 2.38 -2.98
CA PHE A 25 -3.22 1.55 -3.20
C PHE A 25 -3.59 0.12 -3.57
N LEU A 26 -4.47 -0.52 -2.79
CA LEU A 26 -4.92 -1.88 -3.08
C LEU A 26 -5.60 -1.98 -4.44
N TYR A 27 -6.39 -0.97 -4.81
CA TYR A 27 -7.04 -0.91 -6.11
C TYR A 27 -6.03 -0.83 -7.27
N GLN A 28 -4.94 -0.09 -7.10
CA GLN A 28 -3.85 -0.04 -8.10
C GLN A 28 -3.09 -1.36 -8.19
N VAL A 29 -2.82 -2.01 -7.06
CA VAL A 29 -2.18 -3.34 -7.02
C VAL A 29 -3.04 -4.37 -7.75
N LEU A 30 -4.35 -4.40 -7.49
CA LEU A 30 -5.28 -5.32 -8.13
C LEU A 30 -5.36 -5.11 -9.65
N GLN A 31 -5.47 -3.87 -10.12
CA GLN A 31 -5.47 -3.59 -11.56
C GLN A 31 -4.14 -3.98 -12.22
N SER A 32 -3.01 -3.77 -11.55
CA SER A 32 -1.70 -4.16 -12.07
C SER A 32 -1.59 -5.68 -12.18
N ASP A 33 -2.13 -6.41 -11.20
CA ASP A 33 -2.15 -7.87 -11.18
C ASP A 33 -3.06 -8.45 -12.27
N GLU A 34 -4.23 -7.86 -12.55
CA GLU A 34 -5.11 -8.30 -13.66
C GLU A 34 -4.47 -8.13 -15.06
N LEU A 35 -3.59 -7.14 -15.22
CA LEU A 35 -2.84 -6.93 -16.46
C LEU A 35 -1.68 -7.94 -16.59
N ASP A 36 -1.02 -8.28 -15.49
CA ASP A 36 0.14 -9.20 -15.46
C ASP A 36 -0.27 -10.68 -15.48
N SER A 37 -1.39 -11.03 -14.86
CA SER A 37 -1.93 -12.40 -14.83
C SER A 37 -2.45 -12.90 -16.19
N LYS A 38 -2.71 -12.00 -17.14
CA LYS A 38 -2.90 -12.37 -18.56
C LYS A 38 -1.60 -12.76 -19.27
N MET A 39 -0.44 -12.49 -18.66
CA MET A 39 0.89 -12.65 -19.24
C MET A 39 1.79 -13.64 -18.47
N ALA A 40 1.59 -13.88 -17.16
CA ALA A 40 2.55 -14.63 -16.34
C ALA A 40 1.92 -15.69 -15.41
N SER A 41 2.32 -16.96 -15.61
CA SER A 41 1.96 -18.11 -14.76
C SER A 41 2.98 -18.40 -13.65
N CYS A 42 3.68 -17.38 -13.11
CA CYS A 42 4.80 -17.60 -12.17
C CYS A 42 4.54 -16.93 -10.81
N SER A 43 3.98 -17.71 -9.87
CA SER A 43 3.55 -17.27 -8.53
C SER A 43 4.64 -16.64 -7.66
N TYR A 44 5.92 -16.98 -7.86
CA TYR A 44 7.02 -16.47 -7.03
C TYR A 44 7.33 -15.00 -7.33
N VAL A 45 7.43 -14.63 -8.61
CA VAL A 45 7.73 -13.26 -9.04
C VAL A 45 6.59 -12.32 -8.64
N ALA A 46 5.34 -12.76 -8.79
CA ALA A 46 4.17 -12.01 -8.34
C ALA A 46 4.25 -11.67 -6.84
N HIS A 47 4.69 -12.63 -6.02
CA HIS A 47 4.84 -12.43 -4.58
C HIS A 47 5.94 -11.40 -4.23
N GLU A 48 7.08 -11.45 -4.93
CA GLU A 48 8.15 -10.46 -4.75
C GLU A 48 7.71 -9.06 -5.17
N ARG A 49 6.99 -8.92 -6.29
CA ARG A 49 6.48 -7.62 -6.76
C ARG A 49 5.49 -7.01 -5.77
N LEU A 50 4.58 -7.83 -5.24
CA LEU A 50 3.62 -7.39 -4.24
C LEU A 50 4.34 -6.97 -2.95
N SER A 51 5.27 -7.78 -2.45
CA SER A 51 6.07 -7.46 -1.26
C SER A 51 6.89 -6.16 -1.44
N TYR A 52 7.43 -5.94 -2.64
CA TYR A 52 8.11 -4.71 -3.00
C TYR A 52 7.16 -3.51 -2.99
N ALA A 53 5.99 -3.60 -3.65
CA ALA A 53 5.00 -2.53 -3.69
C ALA A 53 4.56 -2.10 -2.27
N PHE A 54 4.35 -3.06 -1.36
CA PHE A 54 4.05 -2.78 0.04
C PHE A 54 5.22 -2.12 0.79
N SER A 55 6.46 -2.54 0.52
CA SER A 55 7.66 -1.95 1.13
C SER A 55 7.86 -0.50 0.68
N VAL A 56 7.65 -0.23 -0.60
CA VAL A 56 7.68 1.12 -1.19
C VAL A 56 6.59 2.00 -0.60
N TRP A 57 5.33 1.53 -0.58
CA TRP A 57 4.21 2.28 0.01
C TRP A 57 4.47 2.65 1.47
N ARG A 58 5.14 1.76 2.22
CA ARG A 58 5.55 2.00 3.60
C ARG A 58 6.80 2.88 3.74
N MET A 59 7.72 2.93 2.78
CA MET A 59 8.98 3.69 2.90
C MET A 59 8.92 5.09 2.27
N GLU A 60 8.19 5.29 1.17
CA GLU A 60 8.20 6.53 0.36
C GLU A 60 7.39 7.70 0.93
N GLY A 61 7.11 7.73 2.22
CA GLY A 61 6.45 8.90 2.82
C GLY A 61 5.01 9.15 2.31
N ALA A 62 4.40 8.21 1.56
CA ALA A 62 2.97 8.20 1.25
C ALA A 62 2.09 8.25 2.51
N TRP A 63 2.67 7.99 3.68
CA TRP A 63 2.13 8.07 5.02
C TRP A 63 2.49 9.40 5.73
N SER A 64 3.66 9.98 5.43
CA SER A 64 4.29 11.10 6.16
C SER A 64 3.90 12.51 5.68
N MET A 65 3.30 12.68 4.49
CA MET A 65 2.92 14.02 3.96
C MET A 65 1.76 14.75 4.70
N SER A 66 1.52 14.47 5.97
CA SER A 66 0.54 15.24 6.78
C SER A 66 1.05 15.68 8.16
N ALA A 67 2.35 15.56 8.42
CA ALA A 67 2.98 16.12 9.63
C ALA A 67 3.45 17.57 9.46
N SER A 68 3.08 18.25 8.36
CA SER A 68 3.26 19.69 8.20
C SER A 68 1.91 20.38 8.23
N HIS A 69 1.49 20.78 9.42
CA HIS A 69 0.58 21.91 9.61
C HIS A 69 0.81 22.52 10.99
#